data_AF-A0AA42WIB0-F1
#
_entry.id   AF-A0AA42WIB0-F1
#
_cell.length_a   1.000
_cell.length_b   1.000
_cell.length_c   1.000
_cell.angle_alpha   90.00
_cell.angle_beta   90.00
_cell.angle_gamma   90.00
#
_symmetry.space_group_name_H-M   'P 1'
#
loop_
_entity.id
_entity.type
_entity.pdbx_description
1 polymer ?
#
loop_
_entity_poly.entity_id
_entity_poly.type
_entity_poly.pdbx_seq_one_letter_code
_entity_poly.pdbx_strand_id
1 'polypeptide(L)'
;MATSFGNGEATGWHHHYYGQVIFMRERLSLLDSIEAIAACQDDRDVWDRYCWVYATDGVPLVEAEIYLSSRDDETELELDGDGAQPPAFAVAHGLVAYLEAATFADVLSVQKRQQPLSRLEDYAAALEHYAEQDAFLDRGEFYGGGSEPQPSPGISRDLFAEFDLELVSCPMDNALAAARATADLLQIGVADALNRCRRLPLVLGERIDARERERIEARFARIGLPLQRTTHVSFVWQKDR
;
A
#
# COMPACT_ATOMS: atom_id res chain seq x y z
N MET A 1 -22.60 57.70 28.50
CA MET A 1 -21.94 57.17 29.70
C MET A 1 -21.98 55.65 29.63
N ALA A 2 -20.83 55.02 29.87
CA ALA A 2 -20.59 53.57 30.09
C ALA A 2 -20.72 52.61 28.89
N THR A 3 -19.56 52.34 28.31
CA THR A 3 -19.10 51.14 27.61
C THR A 3 -19.25 49.85 28.44
N SER A 4 -19.48 48.70 27.78
CA SER A 4 -18.84 47.44 28.20
C SER A 4 -18.50 46.58 26.98
N PHE A 5 -17.19 46.32 26.84
CA PHE A 5 -16.58 45.31 25.98
C PHE A 5 -16.84 43.91 26.57
N GLY A 6 -16.86 42.90 25.70
CA GLY A 6 -16.78 41.48 26.06
C GLY A 6 -16.11 40.73 24.91
N ASN A 7 -14.86 40.33 25.16
CA ASN A 7 -13.88 39.77 24.24
C ASN A 7 -14.34 38.50 23.52
N GLY A 8 -13.80 38.32 22.31
CA GLY A 8 -13.76 37.04 21.63
C GLY A 8 -12.83 36.05 22.35
N GLU A 9 -13.23 34.79 22.33
CA GLU A 9 -12.31 33.66 22.40
C GLU A 9 -12.71 32.68 21.30
N ALA A 10 -11.84 32.62 20.28
CA ALA A 10 -11.77 31.54 19.34
C ALA A 10 -11.36 30.29 20.10
N THR A 11 -12.32 29.39 20.37
CA THR A 11 -11.99 28.03 20.78
C THR A 11 -11.68 27.24 19.51
N GLY A 12 -10.39 27.23 19.20
CA GLY A 12 -9.81 26.37 18.18
C GLY A 12 -10.12 24.91 18.52
N TRP A 13 -10.83 24.27 17.61
CA TRP A 13 -10.91 22.82 17.54
C TRP A 13 -9.51 22.32 17.20
N HIS A 14 -8.75 21.97 18.24
CA HIS A 14 -7.53 21.20 18.09
C HIS A 14 -7.91 19.80 17.60
N HIS A 15 -7.98 19.64 16.28
CA HIS A 15 -7.86 18.35 15.62
C HIS A 15 -6.45 17.81 15.86
N HIS A 16 -6.26 17.19 17.02
CA HIS A 16 -5.16 16.24 17.18
C HIS A 16 -5.54 14.98 16.39
N TYR A 17 -5.11 14.94 15.13
CA TYR A 17 -5.01 13.72 14.34
C TYR A 17 -3.94 12.82 14.99
N TYR A 18 -4.39 11.88 15.81
CA TYR A 18 -3.67 10.65 16.06
C TYR A 18 -4.41 9.53 15.32
N GLY A 19 -3.70 8.84 14.43
CA GLY A 19 -4.22 7.79 13.56
C GLY A 19 -4.76 6.60 14.34
N GLN A 20 -6.04 6.67 14.71
CA GLN A 20 -6.88 5.49 14.77
C GLN A 20 -7.42 5.27 13.37
N VAL A 21 -6.94 4.22 12.70
CA VAL A 21 -7.70 3.61 11.61
C VAL A 21 -8.93 3.01 12.28
N ILE A 22 -10.02 3.79 12.33
CA ILE A 22 -11.35 3.22 12.53
C ILE A 22 -11.54 2.38 11.27
N PHE A 23 -11.45 1.05 11.38
CA PHE A 23 -11.87 0.16 10.31
C PHE A 23 -13.36 0.42 10.07
N MET A 24 -13.69 1.29 9.12
CA MET A 24 -15.04 1.45 8.65
C MET A 24 -15.42 0.16 7.95
N ARG A 25 -16.35 -0.60 8.56
CA ARG A 25 -16.96 -1.78 7.95
C ARG A 25 -17.79 -1.32 6.76
N GLU A 26 -17.24 -1.47 5.56
CA GLU A 26 -17.84 -1.00 4.33
C GLU A 26 -17.93 -2.13 3.29
N ARG A 27 -18.97 -2.08 2.46
CA ARG A 27 -19.10 -2.95 1.29
C ARG A 27 -18.34 -2.29 0.16
N LEU A 28 -17.34 -2.99 -0.35
CA LEU A 28 -16.40 -2.53 -1.35
C LEU A 28 -16.78 -3.09 -2.72
N SER A 29 -16.44 -2.36 -3.79
CA SER A 29 -16.35 -2.96 -5.11
C SER A 29 -15.10 -3.84 -5.24
N LEU A 30 -14.98 -4.60 -6.32
CA LEU A 30 -13.72 -5.30 -6.63
C LEU A 30 -12.55 -4.34 -6.77
N LEU A 31 -12.75 -3.20 -7.43
CA LEU A 31 -11.70 -2.19 -7.58
C LEU A 31 -11.23 -1.67 -6.23
N ASP A 32 -12.17 -1.28 -5.35
CA ASP A 32 -11.83 -0.74 -4.03
C ASP A 32 -11.14 -1.78 -3.16
N SER A 33 -11.52 -3.06 -3.29
CA SER A 33 -10.90 -4.18 -2.57
C SER A 33 -9.46 -4.42 -3.04
N ILE A 34 -9.22 -4.41 -4.36
CA ILE A 34 -7.88 -4.51 -4.94
C ILE A 34 -7.02 -3.32 -4.50
N GLU A 35 -7.59 -2.10 -4.49
CA GLU A 35 -6.88 -0.90 -4.05
C GLU A 35 -6.57 -0.92 -2.55
N ALA A 36 -7.46 -1.44 -1.71
CA ALA A 36 -7.24 -1.61 -0.29
C ALA A 36 -6.09 -2.59 0.02
N ILE A 37 -6.03 -3.72 -0.70
CA ILE A 37 -4.93 -4.68 -0.58
C ILE A 37 -3.62 -4.07 -1.09
N ALA A 38 -3.62 -3.42 -2.26
CA ALA A 38 -2.41 -2.81 -2.82
C ALA A 38 -1.90 -1.58 -2.04
N ALA A 39 -2.73 -0.98 -1.19
CA ALA A 39 -2.34 0.09 -0.27
C ALA A 39 -1.58 -0.43 0.97
N CYS A 40 -1.50 -1.75 1.17
CA CYS A 40 -0.64 -2.35 2.20
C CYS A 40 0.84 -2.13 1.87
N GLN A 41 1.68 -2.12 2.90
CA GLN A 41 3.11 -1.88 2.74
C GLN A 41 3.86 -3.10 2.19
N ASP A 42 3.44 -4.29 2.61
CA ASP A 42 3.98 -5.59 2.23
C ASP A 42 2.97 -6.69 2.58
N ASP A 43 3.31 -7.95 2.28
CA ASP A 43 2.48 -9.11 2.58
C ASP A 43 2.12 -9.18 4.07
N ARG A 44 3.07 -8.84 4.95
CA ARG A 44 2.83 -8.84 6.40
C ARG A 44 1.76 -7.82 6.80
N ASP A 45 1.75 -6.64 6.20
CA ASP A 45 0.71 -5.63 6.44
C ASP A 45 -0.66 -6.11 5.93
N VAL A 46 -0.72 -6.92 4.86
CA VAL A 46 -1.98 -7.59 4.45
C VAL A 46 -2.45 -8.54 5.56
N TRP A 47 -1.57 -9.42 6.06
CA TRP A 47 -1.89 -10.36 7.15
C TRP A 47 -2.31 -9.69 8.46
N ASP A 48 -1.71 -8.53 8.77
CA ASP A 48 -1.99 -7.80 9.99
C ASP A 48 -3.35 -7.06 9.90
N ARG A 49 -3.81 -6.71 8.70
CA ARG A 49 -5.06 -5.96 8.49
C ARG A 49 -6.25 -6.82 8.10
N TYR A 50 -6.05 -7.84 7.28
CA TYR A 50 -7.11 -8.59 6.64
C TYR A 50 -6.95 -10.09 6.85
N CYS A 51 -8.06 -10.79 7.07
CA CYS A 51 -8.11 -12.24 7.25
C CYS A 51 -8.78 -12.91 6.05
N TRP A 52 -10.04 -12.57 5.78
CA TRP A 52 -10.81 -13.16 4.68
C TRP A 52 -11.43 -12.10 3.79
N VAL A 53 -11.62 -12.49 2.53
CA VAL A 53 -12.43 -11.80 1.55
C VAL A 53 -13.78 -12.50 1.49
N TYR A 54 -14.85 -11.78 1.77
CA TYR A 54 -16.23 -12.23 1.58
C TYR A 54 -16.82 -11.54 0.36
N ALA A 55 -17.59 -12.26 -0.44
CA ALA A 55 -18.18 -11.73 -1.67
C ALA A 55 -19.66 -12.12 -1.80
N THR A 56 -20.38 -11.40 -2.65
CA THR A 56 -21.74 -11.78 -3.07
C THR A 56 -21.67 -13.05 -3.91
N ASP A 57 -22.46 -14.06 -3.57
CA ASP A 57 -22.52 -15.33 -4.31
C ASP A 57 -23.40 -15.23 -5.57
N GLY A 58 -23.09 -16.04 -6.59
CA GLY A 58 -23.91 -16.21 -7.79
C GLY A 58 -23.90 -15.04 -8.78
N VAL A 59 -22.98 -14.08 -8.63
CA VAL A 59 -22.77 -12.95 -9.55
C VAL A 59 -21.30 -12.89 -9.99
N PRO A 60 -20.99 -12.35 -11.18
CA PRO A 60 -19.60 -12.08 -11.57
C PRO A 60 -18.88 -11.21 -10.54
N LEU A 61 -17.60 -11.48 -10.27
CA LEU A 61 -16.85 -10.80 -9.21
C LEU A 61 -16.75 -9.28 -9.43
N VAL A 62 -16.73 -8.83 -10.68
CA VAL A 62 -16.74 -7.40 -11.05
C VAL A 62 -18.02 -6.68 -10.61
N GLU A 63 -19.13 -7.40 -10.43
CA GLU A 63 -20.43 -6.89 -9.98
C GLU A 63 -20.70 -7.21 -8.49
N ALA A 64 -19.84 -8.01 -7.86
CA ALA A 64 -20.02 -8.44 -6.49
C ALA A 64 -19.76 -7.31 -5.49
N GLU A 65 -20.53 -7.31 -4.40
CA GLU A 65 -20.16 -6.58 -3.19
C GLU A 65 -19.16 -7.41 -2.39
N ILE A 66 -18.08 -6.77 -1.95
CA ILE A 66 -16.97 -7.41 -1.25
C ILE A 66 -16.83 -6.83 0.16
N TYR A 67 -16.41 -7.67 1.09
CA TYR A 67 -16.03 -7.26 2.44
C TYR A 67 -14.69 -7.89 2.80
N LEU A 68 -13.75 -7.07 3.26
CA LEU A 68 -12.45 -7.50 3.79
C LEU A 68 -12.54 -7.58 5.31
N SER A 69 -12.58 -8.78 5.88
CA SER A 69 -12.62 -8.95 7.33
C SER A 69 -11.25 -8.72 7.96
N SER A 70 -11.24 -8.20 9.18
CA SER A 70 -10.05 -8.11 10.03
C SER A 70 -10.03 -9.23 11.06
N ARG A 71 -8.91 -9.40 11.78
CA ARG A 71 -8.82 -10.38 12.86
C ARG A 71 -9.85 -10.14 13.97
N ASP A 72 -10.16 -8.88 14.25
CA ASP A 72 -11.16 -8.50 15.25
C ASP A 72 -12.57 -8.96 14.84
N ASP A 73 -12.86 -9.00 13.54
CA ASP A 73 -14.15 -9.47 13.01
C ASP A 73 -14.28 -11.00 13.07
N GLU A 74 -13.18 -11.72 12.89
CA GLU A 74 -13.13 -13.20 12.92
C GLU A 74 -13.09 -13.76 14.35
N THR A 75 -12.47 -13.05 15.30
CA THR A 75 -12.28 -13.53 16.68
C THR A 75 -13.60 -13.54 17.50
N GLU A 76 -14.65 -12.84 17.06
CA GLU A 76 -15.96 -12.89 17.72
C GLU A 76 -16.65 -14.28 17.60
N LEU A 77 -16.10 -15.23 16.84
CA LEU A 77 -16.80 -16.43 16.37
C LEU A 77 -16.12 -17.77 16.70
N GLU A 78 -15.10 -17.78 17.56
CA GLU A 78 -14.53 -19.03 18.09
C GLU A 78 -15.44 -19.67 19.15
N LEU A 79 -16.54 -20.29 18.73
CA LEU A 79 -17.19 -21.38 19.44
C LEU A 79 -17.56 -22.49 18.45
N ASP A 80 -16.66 -23.47 18.39
CA ASP A 80 -16.91 -24.90 18.15
C ASP A 80 -16.88 -25.43 16.70
N GLY A 81 -15.67 -25.79 16.23
CA GLY A 81 -15.43 -27.00 15.41
C GLY A 81 -15.79 -26.96 13.91
N ASP A 82 -14.75 -27.06 13.07
CA ASP A 82 -14.77 -27.42 11.63
C ASP A 82 -15.68 -26.62 10.68
N GLY A 83 -16.27 -25.53 11.15
CA GLY A 83 -17.14 -24.64 10.38
C GLY A 83 -17.21 -23.26 11.00
N ALA A 84 -16.08 -22.54 10.98
CA ALA A 84 -16.01 -21.15 11.42
C ALA A 84 -17.17 -20.37 10.80
N GLN A 85 -18.05 -19.83 11.64
CA GLN A 85 -19.20 -19.08 11.16
C GLN A 85 -18.69 -17.74 10.59
N PRO A 86 -19.19 -17.27 9.43
CA PRO A 86 -18.78 -15.97 8.90
C PRO A 86 -19.06 -14.81 9.89
N PRO A 87 -18.29 -13.70 9.84
CA PRO A 87 -18.52 -12.47 10.59
C PRO A 87 -19.97 -12.02 10.52
N ALA A 88 -20.49 -11.48 11.64
CA ALA A 88 -21.86 -11.00 11.72
C ALA A 88 -22.21 -9.99 10.59
N PHE A 89 -21.23 -9.19 10.17
CA PHE A 89 -21.36 -8.29 9.03
C PHE A 89 -21.57 -9.04 7.71
N ALA A 90 -20.75 -10.05 7.41
CA ALA A 90 -20.91 -10.88 6.21
C ALA A 90 -22.28 -11.57 6.20
N VAL A 91 -22.71 -12.13 7.33
CA VAL A 91 -24.03 -12.76 7.48
C VAL A 91 -25.17 -11.75 7.25
N ALA A 92 -25.09 -10.56 7.85
CA ALA A 92 -26.12 -9.53 7.72
C ALA A 92 -26.29 -9.03 6.27
N HIS A 93 -25.23 -9.14 5.47
CA HIS A 93 -25.21 -8.72 4.07
C HIS A 93 -25.30 -9.88 3.07
N GLY A 94 -25.47 -11.12 3.53
CA GLY A 94 -25.58 -12.29 2.66
C GLY A 94 -24.31 -12.59 1.88
N LEU A 95 -23.14 -12.18 2.40
CA LEU A 95 -21.84 -12.45 1.78
C LEU A 95 -21.32 -13.82 2.21
N VAL A 96 -20.65 -14.51 1.29
CA VAL A 96 -20.04 -15.83 1.52
C VAL A 96 -18.52 -15.72 1.55
N ALA A 97 -17.85 -16.61 2.28
CA ALA A 97 -16.40 -16.68 2.27
C ALA A 97 -15.92 -16.99 0.84
N TYR A 98 -14.98 -16.21 0.34
CA TYR A 98 -14.48 -16.30 -1.02
C TYR A 98 -13.03 -16.81 -1.06
N LEU A 99 -12.10 -16.03 -0.51
CA LEU A 99 -10.68 -16.38 -0.42
C LEU A 99 -10.08 -15.80 0.87
N GLU A 100 -9.01 -16.40 1.39
CA GLU A 100 -8.16 -15.72 2.37
C GLU A 100 -7.58 -14.44 1.75
N ALA A 101 -7.42 -13.38 2.54
CA ALA A 101 -6.89 -12.11 2.05
C ALA A 101 -5.45 -12.25 1.49
N ALA A 102 -4.66 -13.15 2.07
CA ALA A 102 -3.32 -13.47 1.57
C ALA A 102 -3.37 -14.18 0.22
N THR A 103 -4.23 -15.19 0.06
CA THR A 103 -4.45 -15.86 -1.22
C THR A 103 -4.96 -14.90 -2.28
N PHE A 104 -5.87 -14.00 -1.93
CA PHE A 104 -6.34 -12.95 -2.82
C PHE A 104 -5.18 -12.08 -3.30
N ALA A 105 -4.30 -11.62 -2.39
CA ALA A 105 -3.11 -10.85 -2.73
C ALA A 105 -2.13 -11.63 -3.62
N ASP A 106 -1.93 -12.93 -3.36
CA ASP A 106 -1.07 -13.79 -4.18
C ASP A 106 -1.58 -13.91 -5.61
N VAL A 107 -2.89 -14.08 -5.81
CA VAL A 107 -3.49 -14.11 -7.15
C VAL A 107 -3.28 -12.78 -7.87
N LEU A 108 -3.44 -11.64 -7.19
CA LEU A 108 -3.15 -10.33 -7.77
C LEU A 108 -1.67 -10.18 -8.16
N SER A 109 -0.75 -10.61 -7.29
CA SER A 109 0.69 -10.57 -7.58
C SER A 109 1.05 -11.43 -8.78
N VAL A 110 0.54 -12.67 -8.84
CA VAL A 110 0.77 -13.58 -9.96
C VAL A 110 0.19 -13.03 -11.25
N GLN A 111 -1.05 -12.54 -11.24
CA GLN A 111 -1.66 -11.93 -12.42
C GLN A 111 -0.89 -10.69 -12.88
N LYS A 112 -0.50 -9.81 -11.95
CA LYS A 112 0.28 -8.61 -12.26
C LYS A 112 1.63 -8.98 -12.85
N ARG A 113 2.32 -9.98 -12.28
CA ARG A 113 3.59 -10.46 -12.81
C ARG A 113 3.35 -10.91 -14.23
N GLN A 114 2.48 -11.90 -14.47
CA GLN A 114 2.16 -12.42 -15.81
C GLN A 114 1.76 -11.33 -16.82
N GLN A 115 0.93 -10.36 -16.42
CA GLN A 115 0.41 -9.31 -17.29
C GLN A 115 0.32 -7.95 -16.55
N PRO A 116 1.41 -7.16 -16.52
CA PRO A 116 1.47 -5.92 -15.72
C PRO A 116 0.49 -4.82 -16.12
N LEU A 117 -0.13 -4.95 -17.31
CA LEU A 117 -1.10 -4.00 -17.85
C LEU A 117 -2.54 -4.55 -17.83
N SER A 118 -2.79 -5.63 -17.09
CA SER A 118 -4.12 -6.19 -16.88
C SER A 118 -5.11 -5.14 -16.42
N ARG A 119 -6.36 -5.28 -16.89
CA ARG A 119 -7.51 -4.48 -16.48
C ARG A 119 -8.26 -5.16 -15.33
N LEU A 120 -9.24 -4.47 -14.76
CA LEU A 120 -10.04 -4.99 -13.65
C LEU A 120 -10.67 -6.35 -13.97
N GLU A 121 -11.15 -6.54 -15.19
CA GLU A 121 -11.78 -7.77 -15.65
C GLU A 121 -10.78 -8.95 -15.73
N ASP A 122 -9.50 -8.66 -16.03
CA ASP A 122 -8.47 -9.70 -16.07
C ASP A 122 -8.13 -10.20 -14.66
N TYR A 123 -8.08 -9.28 -13.68
CA TYR A 123 -7.91 -9.65 -12.27
C TYR A 123 -9.13 -10.40 -11.73
N ALA A 124 -10.35 -9.98 -12.08
CA ALA A 124 -11.56 -10.70 -11.72
C ALA A 124 -11.52 -12.16 -12.20
N ALA A 125 -11.19 -12.37 -13.48
CA ALA A 125 -11.10 -13.71 -14.07
C ALA A 125 -10.00 -14.56 -13.41
N ALA A 126 -8.88 -13.97 -12.98
CA ALA A 126 -7.83 -14.69 -12.28
C ALA A 126 -8.28 -15.14 -10.87
N LEU A 127 -8.99 -14.27 -10.16
CA LEU A 127 -9.55 -14.56 -8.83
C LEU A 127 -10.64 -15.63 -8.90
N GLU A 128 -11.59 -15.50 -9.84
CA GLU A 128 -12.65 -16.48 -10.07
C GLU A 128 -12.07 -17.85 -10.42
N HIS A 129 -11.06 -17.89 -11.30
CA HIS A 129 -10.38 -19.14 -11.63
C HIS A 129 -9.72 -19.78 -10.42
N TYR A 130 -9.02 -19.00 -9.59
CA TYR A 130 -8.38 -19.56 -8.39
C TYR A 130 -9.42 -20.09 -7.40
N ALA A 131 -10.51 -19.35 -7.16
CA ALA A 131 -11.59 -19.78 -6.27
C ALA A 131 -12.25 -21.10 -6.74
N GLU A 132 -12.35 -21.32 -8.06
CA GLU A 132 -12.95 -22.53 -8.61
C GLU A 132 -11.97 -23.72 -8.73
N GLN A 133 -10.71 -23.46 -9.06
CA GLN A 133 -9.75 -24.48 -9.46
C GLN A 133 -8.63 -24.71 -8.43
N ASP A 134 -8.57 -23.89 -7.38
CA ASP A 134 -7.49 -23.88 -6.39
C ASP A 134 -6.09 -23.84 -7.05
N ALA A 135 -6.00 -23.07 -8.13
CA ALA A 135 -4.82 -22.98 -8.97
C ALA A 135 -4.73 -21.60 -9.63
N PHE A 136 -3.50 -21.11 -9.83
CA PHE A 136 -3.29 -19.87 -10.55
C PHE A 136 -3.65 -20.02 -12.03
N LEU A 137 -4.40 -19.05 -12.56
CA LEU A 137 -4.71 -19.01 -13.98
C LEU A 137 -3.42 -18.79 -14.77
N ASP A 138 -3.04 -19.79 -15.55
CA ASP A 138 -1.90 -19.70 -16.46
C ASP A 138 -2.31 -18.94 -17.72
N ARG A 139 -1.85 -17.68 -17.83
CA ARG A 139 -2.02 -16.85 -19.03
C ARG A 139 -0.81 -16.93 -19.96
N GLY A 140 0.03 -17.95 -19.77
CA GLY A 140 1.35 -18.07 -20.36
C GLY A 140 2.36 -17.21 -19.61
N GLU A 141 3.57 -17.74 -19.44
CA GLU A 141 4.69 -16.94 -19.00
C GLU A 141 4.93 -15.80 -20.01
N PHE A 142 4.69 -14.55 -19.61
CA PHE A 142 5.41 -13.42 -20.20
C PHE A 142 6.94 -13.50 -19.89
N TYR A 143 7.37 -14.54 -19.16
CA TYR A 143 8.65 -14.72 -18.46
C TYR A 143 9.35 -16.05 -18.73
N GLY A 144 9.50 -16.41 -20.01
CA GLY A 144 10.40 -17.50 -20.40
C GLY A 144 11.87 -17.11 -20.24
N GLY A 145 12.41 -17.20 -19.02
CA GLY A 145 13.84 -17.29 -18.74
C GLY A 145 14.67 -15.98 -18.65
N GLY A 146 15.28 -15.76 -17.49
CA GLY A 146 16.64 -15.21 -17.36
C GLY A 146 16.82 -13.72 -17.08
N SER A 147 15.79 -12.87 -17.19
CA SER A 147 15.91 -11.45 -16.85
C SER A 147 14.61 -10.92 -16.27
N GLU A 148 14.68 -10.32 -15.07
CA GLU A 148 13.55 -9.63 -14.44
C GLU A 148 12.93 -8.64 -15.45
N PRO A 149 11.58 -8.53 -15.52
CA PRO A 149 10.93 -7.52 -16.34
C PRO A 149 11.53 -6.15 -16.04
N GLN A 150 11.96 -5.44 -17.09
CA GLN A 150 12.19 -4.02 -16.93
C GLN A 150 10.86 -3.38 -16.57
N PRO A 151 10.79 -2.61 -15.47
CA PRO A 151 9.55 -1.96 -15.11
C PRO A 151 9.03 -1.07 -16.20
N SER A 152 7.71 -1.07 -16.34
CA SER A 152 7.06 0.05 -17.01
C SER A 152 7.32 1.32 -16.19
N PRO A 153 7.75 2.43 -16.80
CA PRO A 153 7.99 3.68 -16.08
C PRO A 153 6.79 4.09 -15.22
N GLY A 154 7.01 4.35 -13.93
CA GLY A 154 5.97 4.75 -12.98
C GLY A 154 5.03 3.62 -12.54
N ILE A 155 5.33 2.35 -12.85
CA ILE A 155 4.59 1.18 -12.35
C ILE A 155 5.55 0.32 -11.53
N SER A 156 5.12 -0.06 -10.33
CA SER A 156 5.92 -0.92 -9.47
C SER A 156 6.09 -2.33 -10.07
N ARG A 157 7.10 -3.08 -9.63
CA ARG A 157 7.32 -4.45 -10.13
C ARG A 157 6.23 -5.42 -9.69
N ASP A 158 5.62 -5.15 -8.54
CA ASP A 158 4.70 -6.06 -7.86
C ASP A 158 3.47 -5.33 -7.29
N LEU A 159 2.69 -5.99 -6.44
CA LEU A 159 1.41 -5.51 -5.92
C LEU A 159 1.51 -4.20 -5.12
N PHE A 160 2.67 -3.90 -4.53
CA PHE A 160 2.85 -2.73 -3.66
C PHE A 160 3.52 -1.57 -4.41
N ALA A 161 3.23 -0.35 -3.95
CA ALA A 161 3.87 0.84 -4.49
C ALA A 161 5.37 0.88 -4.13
N GLU A 162 6.18 1.34 -5.08
CA GLU A 162 7.61 1.55 -4.88
C GLU A 162 7.94 3.03 -5.02
N PHE A 163 9.08 3.44 -4.47
CA PHE A 163 9.47 4.84 -4.42
C PHE A 163 10.93 5.04 -4.83
N ASP A 164 11.19 6.10 -5.57
CA ASP A 164 12.55 6.65 -5.71
C ASP A 164 12.66 7.91 -4.86
N LEU A 165 13.76 8.05 -4.14
CA LEU A 165 14.05 9.19 -3.29
C LEU A 165 15.35 9.86 -3.71
N GLU A 166 15.26 11.17 -3.96
CA GLU A 166 16.39 12.00 -4.37
C GLU A 166 16.54 13.22 -3.46
N LEU A 167 17.78 13.52 -3.11
CA LEU A 167 18.15 14.82 -2.59
C LEU A 167 18.48 15.74 -3.77
N VAL A 168 17.62 16.73 -4.00
CA VAL A 168 17.72 17.65 -5.15
C VAL A 168 18.31 19.01 -4.80
N SER A 169 18.30 19.37 -3.52
CA SER A 169 18.90 20.60 -3.02
C SER A 169 19.58 20.35 -1.66
N CYS A 170 20.76 20.94 -1.47
CA CYS A 170 21.50 20.84 -0.21
C CYS A 170 22.18 22.19 0.09
N PRO A 171 21.55 23.05 0.91
CA PRO A 171 22.16 24.29 1.39
C PRO A 171 23.49 24.01 2.10
N MET A 172 24.45 24.93 1.97
CA MET A 172 25.78 24.79 2.58
C MET A 172 25.73 24.62 4.10
N ASP A 173 24.80 25.30 4.76
CA ASP A 173 24.59 25.22 6.21
C ASP A 173 24.18 23.80 6.66
N ASN A 174 23.56 23.03 5.76
CA ASN A 174 23.14 21.65 6.01
C ASN A 174 24.08 20.61 5.41
N ALA A 175 25.12 21.00 4.67
CA ALA A 175 25.95 20.08 3.89
C ALA A 175 26.62 18.98 4.74
N LEU A 176 27.10 19.32 5.93
CA LEU A 176 27.70 18.34 6.84
C LEU A 176 26.65 17.40 7.45
N ALA A 177 25.46 17.91 7.78
CA ALA A 177 24.36 17.11 8.30
C ALA A 177 23.83 16.14 7.23
N ALA A 178 23.65 16.61 6.01
CA ALA A 178 23.28 15.81 4.84
C ALA A 178 24.31 14.71 4.56
N ALA A 179 25.61 15.05 4.60
CA ALA A 179 26.69 14.09 4.40
C ALA A 179 26.69 12.99 5.46
N ARG A 180 26.46 13.32 6.74
CA ARG A 180 26.35 12.31 7.81
C ARG A 180 25.13 11.41 7.62
N ALA A 181 23.96 11.99 7.39
CA ALA A 181 22.74 11.23 7.14
C ALA A 181 22.87 10.28 5.93
N THR A 182 23.56 10.74 4.88
CA THR A 182 23.87 9.98 3.66
C THR A 182 24.91 8.89 3.91
N ALA A 183 25.97 9.19 4.66
CA ALA A 183 27.00 8.21 5.05
C ALA A 183 26.37 7.06 5.85
N ASP A 184 25.51 7.39 6.82
CA ASP A 184 24.80 6.41 7.64
C ASP A 184 23.75 5.63 6.83
N LEU A 185 23.20 6.21 5.76
CA LEU A 185 22.22 5.52 4.91
C LEU A 185 22.91 4.56 3.94
N LEU A 186 23.90 5.05 3.20
CA LEU A 186 24.60 4.32 2.15
C LEU A 186 25.77 3.48 2.68
N GLN A 187 26.06 3.56 3.98
CA GLN A 187 27.17 2.87 4.65
C GLN A 187 28.53 3.21 4.00
N ILE A 188 28.78 4.50 3.78
CA ILE A 188 30.02 5.04 3.18
C ILE A 188 30.71 6.05 4.11
N GLY A 189 31.93 6.46 3.77
CA GLY A 189 32.63 7.51 4.51
C GLY A 189 31.96 8.88 4.38
N VAL A 190 32.01 9.70 5.45
CA VAL A 190 31.43 11.06 5.47
C VAL A 190 32.05 11.97 4.39
N ALA A 191 33.33 11.81 4.08
CA ALA A 191 33.98 12.57 3.02
C ALA A 191 33.41 12.25 1.62
N ASP A 192 33.18 10.95 1.34
CA ASP A 192 32.57 10.51 0.09
C ASP A 192 31.11 10.96 0.00
N ALA A 193 30.37 10.83 1.10
CA ALA A 193 29.01 11.33 1.19
C ALA A 193 28.93 12.84 0.96
N LEU A 194 29.83 13.63 1.54
CA LEU A 194 29.89 15.08 1.32
C LEU A 194 30.17 15.42 -0.16
N ASN A 195 31.07 14.68 -0.80
CA ASN A 195 31.33 14.85 -2.22
C ASN A 195 30.10 14.54 -3.07
N ARG A 196 29.34 13.50 -2.71
CA ARG A 196 28.06 13.15 -3.35
C ARG A 196 26.98 14.20 -3.12
N CYS A 197 26.82 14.71 -1.90
CA CYS A 197 25.86 15.78 -1.60
C CYS A 197 26.13 17.09 -2.37
N ARG A 198 27.38 17.30 -2.85
CA ARG A 198 27.73 18.43 -3.72
C ARG A 198 27.41 18.18 -5.21
N ARG A 199 27.10 16.94 -5.59
CA ARG A 199 26.80 16.50 -6.96
C ARG A 199 25.34 16.09 -7.07
N LEU A 200 24.45 17.07 -6.95
CA LEU A 200 23.00 16.87 -7.00
C LEU A 200 22.51 16.65 -8.45
N PRO A 201 21.38 15.92 -8.65
CA PRO A 201 20.60 15.21 -7.65
C PRO A 201 21.33 13.96 -7.14
N LEU A 202 21.16 13.64 -5.86
CA LEU A 202 21.71 12.44 -5.23
C LEU A 202 20.59 11.44 -4.96
N VAL A 203 20.66 10.27 -5.58
CA VAL A 203 19.77 9.14 -5.31
C VAL A 203 20.08 8.57 -3.92
N LEU A 204 19.05 8.51 -3.07
CA LEU A 204 19.11 7.99 -1.71
C LEU A 204 18.36 6.65 -1.58
N GLY A 205 17.44 6.38 -2.50
CA GLY A 205 16.75 5.11 -2.64
C GLY A 205 16.20 4.98 -4.06
N GLU A 206 16.30 3.79 -4.62
CA GLU A 206 15.76 3.44 -5.93
C GLU A 206 14.84 2.24 -5.74
N ARG A 207 13.57 2.41 -6.11
CA ARG A 207 12.50 1.41 -6.04
C ARG A 207 12.39 0.72 -4.69
N ILE A 208 12.44 1.53 -3.63
CA ILE A 208 12.28 1.08 -2.25
C ILE A 208 10.81 0.96 -1.88
N ASP A 209 10.50 0.12 -0.88
CA ASP A 209 9.14 -0.01 -0.34
C ASP A 209 8.71 1.19 0.51
N ALA A 210 7.44 1.18 0.92
CA ALA A 210 6.84 2.25 1.71
C ALA A 210 7.53 2.45 3.08
N ARG A 211 8.02 1.38 3.73
CA ARG A 211 8.66 1.45 5.06
C ARG A 211 10.04 2.08 4.97
N GLU A 212 10.85 1.66 4.01
CA GLU A 212 12.18 2.23 3.81
C GLU A 212 12.06 3.69 3.34
N ARG A 213 11.06 4.01 2.51
CA ARG A 213 10.73 5.40 2.17
C ARG A 213 10.49 6.24 3.43
N GLU A 214 9.60 5.81 4.32
CA GLU A 214 9.31 6.53 5.57
C GLU A 214 10.57 6.72 6.43
N ARG A 215 11.38 5.67 6.55
CA ARG A 215 12.62 5.69 7.33
C ARG A 215 13.61 6.73 6.80
N ILE A 216 13.78 6.79 5.48
CA ILE A 216 14.70 7.72 4.81
C ILE A 216 14.15 9.14 4.87
N GLU A 217 12.88 9.36 4.52
CA GLU A 217 12.26 10.70 4.57
C GLU A 217 12.30 11.27 5.98
N ALA A 218 11.98 10.49 7.02
CA ALA A 218 12.04 10.92 8.40
C ALA A 218 13.48 11.26 8.86
N ARG A 219 14.50 10.64 8.27
CA ARG A 219 15.91 10.96 8.55
C ARG A 219 16.29 12.33 7.99
N PHE A 220 15.90 12.63 6.75
CA PHE A 220 16.26 13.90 6.10
C PHE A 220 15.34 15.06 6.55
N ALA A 221 14.07 14.79 6.88
CA ALA A 221 13.17 15.78 7.47
C ALA A 221 13.70 16.34 8.80
N ARG A 222 14.33 15.49 9.64
CA ARG A 222 14.94 15.91 10.92
C ARG A 222 16.06 16.95 10.79
N ILE A 223 16.68 17.05 9.60
CA ILE A 223 17.73 18.03 9.30
C ILE A 223 17.23 19.14 8.35
N GLY A 224 15.91 19.27 8.18
CA GLY A 224 15.30 20.31 7.36
C GLY A 224 15.54 20.15 5.85
N LEU A 225 15.78 18.92 5.38
CA LEU A 225 15.99 18.62 3.96
C LEU A 225 14.87 17.72 3.44
N PRO A 226 13.81 18.27 2.83
CA PRO A 226 12.81 17.44 2.16
C PRO A 226 13.43 16.76 0.93
N LEU A 227 13.00 15.52 0.66
CA LEU A 227 13.42 14.75 -0.50
C LEU A 227 12.42 14.90 -1.64
N GLN A 228 12.91 14.83 -2.88
CA GLN A 228 12.05 14.63 -4.04
C GLN A 228 11.70 13.14 -4.11
N ARG A 229 10.40 12.86 -4.30
CA ARG A 229 9.86 11.51 -4.36
C ARG A 229 9.22 11.26 -5.72
N THR A 230 9.56 10.12 -6.32
CA THR A 230 8.82 9.54 -7.45
C THR A 230 8.09 8.31 -6.95
N THR A 231 6.77 8.23 -7.19
CA THR A 231 5.95 7.07 -6.82
C THR A 231 5.72 6.20 -8.05
N HIS A 232 5.98 4.90 -7.90
CA HIS A 232 5.62 3.88 -8.87
C HIS A 232 4.38 3.16 -8.36
N VAL A 233 3.25 3.38 -9.02
CA VAL A 233 1.95 2.85 -8.57
C VAL A 233 1.80 1.37 -8.91
N SER A 234 0.96 0.67 -8.15
CA SER A 234 0.72 -0.76 -8.33
C SER A 234 0.00 -1.08 -9.63
N PHE A 235 -0.95 -0.27 -10.05
CA PHE A 235 -1.75 -0.56 -11.23
C PHE A 235 -1.80 0.61 -12.20
N VAL A 236 -2.00 0.29 -13.48
CA VAL A 236 -2.03 1.30 -14.56
C VAL A 236 -3.11 2.34 -14.30
N TRP A 237 -4.31 1.91 -13.85
CA TRP A 237 -5.44 2.82 -13.60
C TRP A 237 -5.20 3.79 -12.44
N GLN A 238 -4.22 3.56 -11.58
CA GLN A 238 -3.85 4.50 -10.51
C GLN A 238 -3.05 5.71 -11.05
N LYS A 239 -2.56 5.68 -12.30
CA LYS A 239 -1.82 6.80 -12.89
C LYS A 239 -2.70 7.99 -13.27
N ASP A 240 -3.99 7.74 -13.51
CA ASP A 240 -4.94 8.74 -14.00
C ASP A 240 -5.70 9.45 -12.85
N ARG A 241 -5.30 9.21 -11.60
CA ARG A 241 -5.87 9.79 -10.37
C ARG A 241 -4.94 10.85 -9.78
#